data_AF-A0A7K7FGT2-F1
#
_entry.id   AF-A0A7K7FGT2-F1
#
_cell.length_a   1.000
_cell.length_b   1.000
_cell.length_c   1.000
_cell.angle_alpha   90.00
_cell.angle_beta   90.00
_cell.angle_gamma   90.00
#
_symmetry.space_group_name_H-M   'P 1'
#
loop_
_entity.id
_entity.type
_entity.pdbx_description
1 polymer ?
#
loop_
_entity_poly.entity_id
_entity_poly.type
_entity_poly.pdbx_seq_one_letter_code
_entity_poly.pdbx_strand_id
1 'polypeptide(L)'
;MEVLRRSSVFAAEVMEVFDRSPTDKELVSQAKALCRDYINSRLIRAGVSWSKPEYNAPVPGGKLAEVSTILLRLGDELEYIRPNIYRNIARQLNISLHSETVVTDAFLAVAAQIFTAG
;
A
#
# COMPACT_ATOMS: atom_id res chain seq x y z
N MET A 1 44.49 -22.90 2.99
CA MET A 1 43.15 -22.91 2.34
C MET A 1 42.12 -22.00 3.03
N GLU A 2 42.53 -21.11 3.94
CA GLU A 2 41.62 -20.31 4.78
C GLU A 2 41.22 -18.97 4.13
N VAL A 3 42.12 -18.36 3.38
CA VAL A 3 41.88 -17.13 2.59
C VAL A 3 40.81 -17.31 1.52
N LEU A 4 40.77 -18.46 0.85
CA LEU A 4 39.74 -18.77 -0.15
C LEU A 4 38.36 -18.98 0.48
N ARG A 5 38.29 -19.57 1.69
CA ARG A 5 37.03 -19.70 2.44
C ARG A 5 36.50 -18.37 2.96
N ARG A 6 37.38 -17.47 3.42
CA ARG A 6 36.96 -16.12 3.86
C ARG A 6 36.45 -15.29 2.68
N SER A 7 37.08 -15.40 1.51
CA SER A 7 36.59 -14.76 0.29
C SER A 7 35.26 -15.33 -0.22
N SER A 8 35.01 -16.65 -0.08
CA SER A 8 33.74 -17.26 -0.48
C SER A 8 32.58 -16.91 0.46
N VAL A 9 32.85 -16.77 1.76
CA VAL A 9 31.84 -16.34 2.75
C VAL A 9 31.48 -14.88 2.53
N PHE A 10 32.47 -14.01 2.30
CA PHE A 10 32.22 -12.61 1.95
C PHE A 10 31.50 -12.47 0.60
N ALA A 11 31.85 -13.26 -0.40
CA ALA A 11 31.14 -13.27 -1.68
C ALA A 11 29.68 -13.76 -1.54
N ALA A 12 29.43 -14.78 -0.71
CA ALA A 12 28.08 -15.25 -0.42
C ALA A 12 27.24 -14.21 0.34
N GLU A 13 27.85 -13.52 1.31
CA GLU A 13 27.20 -12.46 2.08
C GLU A 13 26.89 -11.23 1.20
N VAL A 14 27.81 -10.85 0.31
CA VAL A 14 27.58 -9.78 -0.67
C VAL A 14 26.49 -10.18 -1.68
N MET A 15 26.49 -11.42 -2.18
CA MET A 15 25.42 -11.92 -3.06
C MET A 15 24.06 -11.98 -2.34
N GLU A 16 24.01 -12.39 -1.06
CA GLU A 16 22.77 -12.36 -0.24
C GLU A 16 22.22 -10.93 -0.06
N VAL A 17 23.09 -9.92 -0.02
CA VAL A 17 22.67 -8.51 0.10
C VAL A 17 22.06 -7.99 -1.20
N PHE A 18 22.57 -8.41 -2.36
CA PHE A 18 22.04 -8.02 -3.67
C PHE A 18 20.77 -8.82 -4.09
N ASP A 19 20.54 -10.01 -3.53
CA ASP A 19 19.37 -10.86 -3.82
C ASP A 19 18.05 -10.44 -3.11
N ARG A 20 18.04 -9.33 -2.36
CA ARG A 20 16.91 -8.93 -1.48
C ARG A 20 15.97 -7.87 -2.05
N SER A 21 15.94 -7.69 -3.37
CA SER A 21 14.90 -6.85 -3.96
C SER A 21 13.58 -7.63 -3.92
N PRO A 22 12.51 -7.09 -3.31
CA PRO A 22 11.22 -7.78 -3.28
C PRO A 22 10.75 -8.02 -4.71
N THR A 23 10.26 -9.22 -4.97
CA THR A 23 9.71 -9.56 -6.29
C THR A 23 8.44 -8.77 -6.55
N ASP A 24 8.08 -8.57 -7.82
CA ASP A 24 6.80 -7.95 -8.20
C ASP A 24 5.60 -8.64 -7.53
N LYS A 25 5.66 -9.96 -7.37
CA LYS A 25 4.61 -10.74 -6.70
C LYS A 25 4.48 -10.39 -5.22
N GLU A 26 5.62 -10.22 -4.53
CA GLU A 26 5.64 -9.80 -3.12
C GLU A 26 5.14 -8.36 -2.99
N LEU A 27 5.58 -7.45 -3.85
CA LEU A 27 5.11 -6.07 -3.88
C LEU A 27 3.61 -5.98 -4.10
N VAL A 28 3.06 -6.72 -5.07
CA VAL A 28 1.61 -6.78 -5.33
C VAL A 28 0.86 -7.36 -4.14
N SER A 29 1.39 -8.39 -3.48
CA SER A 29 0.78 -8.99 -2.30
C SER A 29 0.73 -8.00 -1.12
N GLN A 30 1.86 -7.35 -0.83
CA GLN A 30 1.98 -6.34 0.21
C GLN A 30 1.07 -5.13 -0.06
N ALA A 31 1.06 -4.62 -1.29
CA ALA A 31 0.19 -3.51 -1.70
C ALA A 31 -1.30 -3.85 -1.52
N LYS A 32 -1.71 -5.09 -1.85
CA LYS A 32 -3.09 -5.54 -1.62
C LYS A 32 -3.44 -5.62 -0.14
N ALA A 33 -2.53 -6.13 0.70
CA ALA A 33 -2.75 -6.17 2.15
C ALA A 33 -2.89 -4.76 2.75
N LEU A 34 -2.00 -3.85 2.39
CA LEU A 34 -2.04 -2.44 2.83
C LEU A 34 -3.31 -1.73 2.35
N CYS A 35 -3.71 -1.93 1.09
CA CYS A 35 -4.91 -1.31 0.53
C CYS A 35 -6.18 -1.77 1.25
N ARG A 36 -6.29 -3.07 1.56
CA ARG A 36 -7.42 -3.61 2.35
C ARG A 36 -7.49 -3.00 3.73
N ASP A 37 -6.37 -2.98 4.45
CA ASP A 37 -6.30 -2.41 5.80
C ASP A 37 -6.67 -0.91 5.79
N TYR A 38 -6.17 -0.17 4.79
CA TYR A 38 -6.49 1.23 4.58
C TYR A 38 -8.00 1.45 4.35
N ILE A 39 -8.61 0.71 3.42
CA ILE A 39 -10.04 0.82 3.13
C ILE A 39 -10.87 0.46 4.36
N ASN A 40 -10.54 -0.63 5.05
CA ASN A 40 -11.30 -1.04 6.24
C ASN A 40 -11.24 -0.01 7.36
N SER A 41 -10.07 0.58 7.62
CA SER A 41 -9.93 1.68 8.58
C SER A 41 -10.85 2.86 8.22
N ARG A 42 -10.91 3.23 6.93
CA ARG A 42 -11.80 4.30 6.43
C ARG A 42 -13.28 3.95 6.56
N LEU A 43 -13.68 2.70 6.27
CA LEU A 43 -15.06 2.24 6.40
C LEU A 43 -15.52 2.19 7.86
N ILE A 44 -14.66 1.74 8.78
CA ILE A 44 -14.94 1.76 10.23
C ILE A 44 -15.11 3.21 10.70
N ARG A 45 -14.21 4.11 10.31
CA ARG A 45 -14.31 5.54 10.66
C ARG A 45 -15.56 6.21 10.09
N ALA A 46 -16.04 5.77 8.92
CA ALA A 46 -17.29 6.24 8.32
C ALA A 46 -18.55 5.60 8.95
N GLY A 47 -18.40 4.65 9.87
CA GLY A 47 -19.51 3.98 10.55
C GLY A 47 -20.25 2.94 9.70
N VAL A 48 -19.67 2.52 8.57
CA VAL A 48 -20.28 1.55 7.63
C VAL A 48 -19.69 0.14 7.74
N SER A 49 -18.68 -0.04 8.58
CA SER A 49 -18.07 -1.34 8.89
C SER A 49 -17.72 -1.42 10.38
N TRP A 50 -17.29 -2.59 10.83
CA TRP A 50 -16.85 -2.84 12.19
C TRP A 50 -15.59 -3.70 12.21
N SER A 51 -14.84 -3.61 13.32
CA SER A 51 -13.60 -4.37 13.51
C SER A 51 -13.88 -5.88 13.46
N LYS A 52 -13.29 -6.56 12.48
CA LYS A 52 -13.34 -8.01 12.28
C LYS A 52 -11.93 -8.53 12.00
N PRO A 53 -11.63 -9.80 12.34
CA PRO A 53 -10.38 -10.43 11.93
C PRO A 53 -10.34 -10.51 10.39
N GLU A 54 -9.40 -9.79 9.80
CA GLU A 54 -9.19 -9.70 8.35
C GLU A 54 -8.28 -10.83 7.87
N TYR A 55 -8.76 -11.67 6.94
CA TYR A 55 -8.06 -12.87 6.48
C TYR A 55 -6.74 -12.60 5.70
N ASN A 56 -6.40 -11.33 5.46
CA ASN A 56 -5.19 -10.91 4.75
C ASN A 56 -4.61 -9.59 5.30
N ALA A 57 -4.87 -9.26 6.56
CA ALA A 57 -4.27 -8.09 7.18
C ALA A 57 -2.76 -8.30 7.44
N PRO A 58 -1.96 -7.22 7.46
CA PRO A 58 -0.57 -7.30 7.91
C PRO A 58 -0.47 -7.97 9.28
N VAL A 59 0.50 -8.87 9.44
CA VAL A 59 0.72 -9.56 10.73
C VAL A 59 1.06 -8.53 11.81
N PRO A 60 0.35 -8.52 12.96
CA PRO A 60 0.63 -7.60 14.06
C PRO A 60 2.08 -7.70 14.53
N GLY A 61 2.74 -6.55 14.73
CA GLY A 61 4.15 -6.50 15.13
C GLY A 61 5.16 -6.77 14.01
N GLY A 62 4.71 -7.10 12.79
CA GLY A 62 5.58 -7.24 11.62
C GLY A 62 5.88 -5.91 10.92
N LYS A 63 6.92 -5.90 10.06
CA LYS A 63 7.34 -4.68 9.33
C LYS A 63 6.20 -4.09 8.48
N LEU A 64 5.39 -4.93 7.85
CA LEU A 64 4.26 -4.47 7.03
C LEU A 64 3.15 -3.79 7.86
N ALA A 65 2.98 -4.16 9.13
CA ALA A 65 2.04 -3.50 10.04
C ALA A 65 2.51 -2.09 10.43
N GLU A 66 3.82 -1.91 10.61
CA GLU A 66 4.42 -0.58 10.78
C GLU A 66 4.17 0.31 9.55
N VAL A 67 4.41 -0.23 8.34
CA VAL A 67 4.12 0.46 7.08
C VAL A 67 2.63 0.82 6.98
N SER A 68 1.73 -0.09 7.36
CA SER A 68 0.29 0.18 7.37
C SER A 68 -0.07 1.33 8.31
N THR A 69 0.52 1.34 9.51
CA THR A 69 0.30 2.39 10.51
C THR A 69 0.75 3.76 9.98
N ILE A 70 1.90 3.82 9.33
CA ILE A 70 2.42 5.05 8.70
C ILE A 70 1.48 5.50 7.56
N LEU A 71 1.08 4.57 6.70
CA LEU A 71 0.18 4.85 5.56
C LEU A 71 -1.16 5.44 6.03
N LEU A 72 -1.76 4.85 7.06
CA LEU A 72 -3.01 5.34 7.67
C LEU A 72 -2.86 6.77 8.20
N ARG A 73 -1.77 7.03 8.93
CA ARG A 73 -1.49 8.36 9.50
C ARG A 73 -1.27 9.41 8.42
N LEU A 74 -0.46 9.13 7.42
CA LEU A 74 -0.24 10.05 6.30
C LEU A 74 -1.55 10.31 5.53
N GLY A 75 -2.37 9.29 5.37
CA GLY A 75 -3.70 9.43 4.77
C GLY A 75 -4.61 10.39 5.56
N ASP A 76 -4.54 10.35 6.91
CA ASP A 76 -5.28 11.28 7.77
C ASP A 76 -4.77 12.71 7.63
N GLU A 77 -3.45 12.88 7.57
CA GLU A 77 -2.82 14.18 7.37
C GLU A 77 -3.17 14.79 6.01
N LEU A 78 -3.17 14.00 4.93
CA LEU A 78 -3.60 14.45 3.60
C LEU A 78 -5.06 14.91 3.59
N GLU A 79 -5.94 14.14 4.24
CA GLU A 79 -7.35 14.49 4.37
C GLU A 79 -7.56 15.74 5.22
N TYR A 80 -6.69 16.00 6.19
CA TYR A 80 -6.69 17.24 6.96
C TYR A 80 -6.22 18.46 6.13
N ILE A 81 -5.15 18.31 5.33
CA ILE A 81 -4.59 19.41 4.52
C ILE A 81 -5.52 19.79 3.36
N ARG A 82 -6.14 18.81 2.68
CA ARG A 82 -7.07 19.07 1.56
C ARG A 82 -8.36 18.25 1.68
N PRO A 83 -9.26 18.58 2.62
CA PRO A 83 -10.47 17.78 2.90
C PRO A 83 -11.38 17.63 1.69
N ASN A 84 -11.50 18.69 0.88
CA ASN A 84 -12.36 18.68 -0.29
C ASN A 84 -11.97 17.58 -1.28
N ILE A 85 -10.66 17.43 -1.52
CA ILE A 85 -10.12 16.43 -2.45
C ILE A 85 -10.35 15.04 -1.87
N TYR A 86 -9.82 14.75 -0.68
CA TYR A 86 -9.77 13.38 -0.17
C TYR A 86 -11.11 12.82 0.35
N ARG A 87 -12.08 13.68 0.72
CA ARG A 87 -13.40 13.22 1.19
C ARG A 87 -14.44 13.04 0.09
N ASN A 88 -14.21 13.58 -1.11
CA ASN A 88 -15.29 13.76 -2.08
C ASN A 88 -14.86 13.61 -3.55
N ILE A 89 -13.81 12.83 -3.82
CA ILE A 89 -13.27 12.62 -5.16
C ILE A 89 -14.37 12.27 -6.17
N ALA A 90 -15.27 11.33 -5.87
CA ALA A 90 -16.33 10.93 -6.80
C ALA A 90 -17.27 12.10 -7.17
N ARG A 91 -17.61 12.96 -6.20
CA ARG A 91 -18.41 14.16 -6.43
C ARG A 91 -17.64 15.21 -7.22
N GLN A 92 -16.35 15.37 -6.95
CA GLN A 92 -15.49 16.31 -7.67
C GLN A 92 -15.25 15.90 -9.12
N LEU A 93 -15.14 14.59 -9.38
CA LEU A 93 -14.99 14.03 -10.72
C LEU A 93 -16.33 13.92 -11.46
N ASN A 94 -17.44 14.27 -10.80
CA ASN A 94 -18.81 14.16 -11.34
C ASN A 94 -19.09 12.78 -11.95
N ILE A 95 -18.56 11.73 -11.32
CA ILE A 95 -18.75 10.35 -11.75
C ILE A 95 -19.86 9.71 -10.94
N SER A 96 -20.75 9.00 -11.62
CA SER A 96 -21.70 8.12 -10.95
C SER A 96 -21.19 6.69 -10.95
N LEU A 97 -21.04 6.09 -9.77
CA LEU A 97 -20.47 4.76 -9.58
C LEU A 97 -21.53 3.66 -9.77
N HIS A 98 -22.08 3.57 -10.99
CA HIS A 98 -23.13 2.60 -11.34
C HIS A 98 -22.59 1.25 -11.87
N SER A 99 -21.29 1.17 -12.19
CA SER A 99 -20.64 -0.02 -12.73
C SER A 99 -19.22 -0.15 -12.18
N GLU A 100 -18.75 -1.39 -12.02
CA GLU A 100 -17.37 -1.71 -11.64
C GLU A 100 -16.35 -1.12 -12.63
N THR A 101 -16.68 -1.14 -13.93
CA THR A 101 -15.82 -0.58 -14.98
C THR A 101 -15.58 0.92 -14.77
N VAL A 102 -16.62 1.68 -14.43
CA VAL A 102 -16.53 3.13 -14.19
C VAL A 102 -15.62 3.43 -13.00
N VAL A 103 -15.71 2.62 -11.93
CA VAL A 103 -14.83 2.77 -10.76
C VAL A 103 -13.38 2.52 -11.15
N THR A 104 -13.13 1.44 -11.90
CA THR A 104 -11.77 1.05 -12.32
C THR A 104 -11.15 2.09 -13.24
N ASP A 105 -11.88 2.57 -14.24
CA ASP A 105 -11.41 3.58 -15.18
C ASP A 105 -11.11 4.90 -14.48
N ALA A 106 -12.01 5.35 -13.58
CA ALA A 106 -11.79 6.56 -12.79
C ALA A 106 -10.56 6.43 -11.88
N PHE A 107 -10.37 5.27 -11.24
CA PHE A 107 -9.20 5.01 -10.41
C PHE A 107 -7.90 5.09 -11.21
N LEU A 108 -7.84 4.44 -12.38
CA LEU A 108 -6.67 4.46 -13.25
C LEU A 108 -6.38 5.85 -13.80
N ALA A 109 -7.41 6.61 -14.20
CA ALA A 109 -7.24 7.97 -14.71
C ALA A 109 -6.68 8.92 -13.63
N VAL A 110 -7.18 8.84 -12.40
CA VAL A 110 -6.66 9.65 -11.28
C VAL A 110 -5.24 9.23 -10.92
N ALA A 111 -4.95 7.92 -10.85
CA ALA A 111 -3.60 7.43 -10.59
C ALA A 111 -2.63 7.95 -11.65
N ALA A 112 -2.98 7.87 -12.94
CA ALA A 112 -2.15 8.39 -14.01
C ALA A 112 -1.82 9.89 -13.83
N GLN A 113 -2.80 10.71 -13.41
CA GLN A 113 -2.58 12.13 -13.10
C GLN A 113 -1.61 12.35 -11.94
N ILE A 114 -1.78 11.59 -10.85
CA ILE A 114 -0.92 11.68 -9.66
C ILE A 114 0.53 11.34 -9.99
N PHE A 115 0.75 10.30 -10.80
CA PHE A 115 2.09 9.80 -11.13
C PHE A 115 2.66 10.37 -12.44
N THR A 116 2.10 11.46 -12.98
CA THR A 116 2.58 12.07 -14.24
C THR A 116 4.04 12.53 -14.19
N ALA A 117 4.53 12.95 -13.01
CA ALA A 117 5.87 13.53 -12.85
C ALA A 117 6.87 12.62 -12.12
N GLY A 118 6.50 11.34 -11.90
CA GLY A 118 7.29 10.39 -11.10
C GLY A 118 7.00 10.51 -9.61
#